data_AF-A0A150PJT4-F1
#
_entry.id   AF-A0A150PJT4-F1
#
_cell.length_a   1.000
_cell.length_b   1.000
_cell.length_c   1.000
_cell.angle_alpha   90.00
_cell.angle_beta   90.00
_cell.angle_gamma   90.00
#
_symmetry.space_group_name_H-M   'P 1'
#
loop_
_entity.id
_entity.type
_entity.pdbx_description
1 polymer ?
#
loop_
_entity_poly.entity_id
_entity_poly.type
_entity_poly.pdbx_seq_one_letter_code
_entity_poly.pdbx_strand_id
1 'polypeptide(L)'
;MAVISDVFAFAAQNADYWTEFLSGGDYPNELTDDEARGLTAARAHIDALVVELLHETGAQLATKLGEAKLTKPRFKPASTSKNRAVALPAPTGLDGKLYRIEFSLDRSEAGTAVELYASLVVKKGALDALRQSLGERNVEHSVDGYYVYAKGLPLVVGTEVSELAARSAQQAVALLSGVDA
;
A
#
# COMPACT_ATOMS: atom_id res chain seq x y z
N MET A 1 -12.31 -8.83 26.99
CA MET A 1 -11.99 -8.63 25.57
C MET A 1 -11.06 -7.43 25.46
N ALA A 2 -9.80 -7.64 25.07
CA ALA A 2 -8.91 -6.53 24.74
C ALA A 2 -9.37 -5.97 23.38
N VAL A 3 -9.94 -4.77 23.40
CA VAL A 3 -10.21 -4.01 22.17
C VAL A 3 -8.85 -3.76 21.54
N ILE A 4 -8.63 -4.21 20.30
CA ILE A 4 -7.45 -3.82 19.53
C ILE A 4 -7.59 -2.30 19.33
N SER A 5 -6.93 -1.52 20.18
CA SER A 5 -6.99 -0.05 20.15
C SER A 5 -5.98 0.55 19.17
N ASP A 6 -5.00 -0.23 18.75
CA ASP A 6 -3.97 0.17 17.80
C ASP A 6 -3.75 -0.97 16.80
N VAL A 7 -4.30 -0.79 15.60
CA VAL A 7 -4.22 -1.76 14.50
C VAL A 7 -2.83 -1.82 13.88
N PHE A 8 -2.05 -0.74 13.92
CA PHE A 8 -0.66 -0.77 13.45
C PHE A 8 0.22 -1.51 14.44
N ALA A 9 -0.06 -1.42 15.74
CA ALA A 9 0.55 -2.28 16.73
C ALA A 9 0.22 -3.76 16.48
N PHE A 10 -1.04 -4.07 16.16
CA PHE A 10 -1.44 -5.43 15.81
C PHE A 10 -0.74 -5.94 14.55
N ALA A 11 -0.68 -5.11 13.49
CA ALA A 11 0.01 -5.44 12.24
C ALA A 11 1.52 -5.66 12.44
N ALA A 12 2.17 -4.81 13.24
CA ALA A 12 3.59 -4.91 13.56
C ALA A 12 3.93 -6.16 14.38
N GLN A 13 3.07 -6.51 15.34
CA GLN A 13 3.28 -7.68 16.21
C GLN A 13 2.92 -9.01 15.53
N ASN A 14 2.08 -8.98 14.49
CA ASN A 14 1.55 -10.17 13.83
C ASN A 14 1.83 -10.16 12.31
N ALA A 15 2.97 -9.59 11.90
CA ALA A 15 3.36 -9.45 10.50
C ALA A 15 3.36 -10.80 9.74
N ASP A 16 3.68 -11.90 10.44
CA ASP A 16 3.69 -13.25 9.87
C ASP A 16 2.32 -13.70 9.36
N TYR A 17 1.25 -13.32 10.05
CA TYR A 17 -0.12 -13.71 9.74
C TYR A 17 -0.90 -12.62 9.00
N TRP A 18 -0.31 -11.46 8.72
CA TRP A 18 -0.99 -10.30 8.13
C TRP A 18 -1.72 -10.59 6.81
N THR A 19 -1.09 -11.37 5.92
CA THR A 19 -1.67 -11.73 4.63
C THR A 19 -2.84 -12.70 4.81
N GLU A 20 -2.64 -13.75 5.61
CA GLU A 20 -3.67 -14.76 5.92
C GLU A 20 -4.86 -14.18 6.71
N PHE A 21 -4.57 -13.26 7.62
CA PHE A 21 -5.53 -12.61 8.48
C PHE A 21 -6.56 -11.80 7.68
N LEU A 22 -6.15 -10.98 6.70
CA LEU A 22 -7.11 -10.27 5.83
C LEU A 22 -7.46 -11.01 4.53
N SER A 23 -6.83 -12.14 4.18
CA SER A 23 -7.34 -13.00 3.09
C SER A 23 -8.52 -13.86 3.54
N GLY A 24 -8.92 -13.77 4.81
CA GLY A 24 -9.98 -14.59 5.37
C GLY A 24 -9.61 -16.07 5.42
N GLY A 25 -8.31 -16.39 5.60
CA GLY A 25 -7.82 -17.76 5.63
C GLY A 25 -8.63 -18.65 6.57
N ASP A 26 -8.65 -19.94 6.25
CA ASP A 26 -9.42 -20.95 6.97
C ASP A 26 -8.85 -21.14 8.39
N TYR A 27 -9.46 -20.46 9.37
CA TYR A 27 -9.36 -20.76 10.81
C TYR A 27 -10.44 -21.77 11.34
N PRO A 28 -11.22 -22.54 10.53
CA PRO A 28 -12.55 -22.96 10.91
C PRO A 28 -12.66 -24.09 11.93
N ASN A 29 -11.56 -24.66 12.44
CA ASN A 29 -11.64 -25.86 13.28
C ASN A 29 -11.18 -25.70 14.74
N GLU A 30 -10.68 -24.53 15.15
CA GLU A 30 -10.10 -24.36 16.50
C GLU A 30 -10.71 -23.22 17.33
N LEU A 31 -11.57 -22.38 16.74
CA LEU A 31 -12.14 -21.22 17.42
C LEU A 31 -13.55 -21.49 17.95
N THR A 32 -13.84 -21.01 19.15
CA THR A 32 -15.20 -20.90 19.69
C THR A 32 -16.00 -19.82 18.95
N ASP A 33 -17.33 -19.85 19.06
CA ASP A 33 -18.23 -18.85 18.43
C ASP A 33 -17.89 -17.40 18.86
N ASP A 34 -17.48 -17.21 20.11
CA ASP A 34 -17.08 -15.90 20.63
C ASP A 34 -15.77 -15.40 20.01
N GLU A 35 -14.80 -16.30 19.84
CA GLU A 35 -13.52 -15.99 19.21
C GLU A 35 -13.68 -15.72 17.72
N ALA A 36 -14.53 -16.48 17.03
CA ALA A 36 -14.86 -16.26 15.63
C ALA A 36 -15.52 -14.88 15.40
N ARG A 37 -16.42 -14.47 16.29
CA ARG A 37 -17.03 -13.13 16.25
C ARG A 37 -16.01 -12.03 16.53
N GLY A 38 -15.14 -12.21 17.52
CA GLY A 38 -14.05 -11.29 17.83
C GLY A 38 -13.09 -11.10 16.65
N LEU A 39 -12.67 -12.20 16.02
CA LEU A 39 -11.80 -12.22 14.84
C LEU A 39 -12.45 -11.49 13.65
N THR A 40 -13.74 -11.73 13.41
CA THR A 40 -14.48 -11.07 12.34
C THR A 40 -14.56 -9.56 12.55
N ALA A 41 -14.84 -9.11 13.77
CA ALA A 41 -14.88 -7.68 14.11
C ALA A 41 -13.51 -7.01 13.96
N ALA A 42 -12.44 -7.69 14.38
CA ALA A 42 -11.07 -7.21 14.21
C ALA A 42 -10.70 -7.05 12.73
N ARG A 43 -11.01 -8.04 11.88
CA ARG A 43 -10.77 -7.98 10.43
C ARG A 43 -11.46 -6.78 9.78
N ALA A 44 -12.76 -6.60 10.06
CA ALA A 44 -13.53 -5.49 9.52
C ALA A 44 -12.97 -4.13 9.92
N HIS A 45 -12.51 -3.99 11.17
CA HIS A 45 -11.90 -2.76 11.65
C HIS A 45 -10.54 -2.48 10.99
N ILE A 46 -9.70 -3.51 10.83
CA ILE A 46 -8.40 -3.38 10.18
C ILE A 46 -8.56 -3.03 8.70
N ASP A 47 -9.48 -3.67 7.98
CA ASP A 47 -9.77 -3.35 6.59
C ASP A 47 -10.22 -1.89 6.42
N ALA A 48 -11.05 -1.37 7.32
CA ALA A 48 -11.49 0.03 7.29
C ALA A 48 -10.32 1.00 7.44
N LEU A 49 -9.38 0.73 8.35
CA LEU A 49 -8.19 1.57 8.54
C LEU A 49 -7.20 1.49 7.38
N VAL A 50 -7.03 0.31 6.78
CA VAL A 50 -6.22 0.16 5.55
C VAL A 50 -6.81 1.00 4.43
N VAL A 51 -8.13 0.95 4.25
CA VAL A 51 -8.85 1.77 3.26
C VAL A 51 -8.64 3.25 3.53
N GLU A 52 -8.77 3.69 4.78
CA GLU A 52 -8.57 5.08 5.19
C GLU A 52 -7.14 5.55 4.90
N LEU A 53 -6.12 4.81 5.34
CA LEU A 53 -4.71 5.13 5.10
C LEU A 53 -4.38 5.27 3.61
N LEU A 54 -4.83 4.32 2.79
CA LEU A 54 -4.55 4.33 1.35
C LEU A 54 -5.29 5.48 0.64
N HIS A 55 -6.53 5.78 1.05
CA HIS A 55 -7.29 6.91 0.52
C HIS A 55 -6.64 8.25 0.90
N GLU A 56 -6.25 8.42 2.16
CA GLU A 56 -5.56 9.62 2.65
C GLU A 56 -4.22 9.81 1.92
N THR A 57 -3.46 8.74 1.71
CA THR A 57 -2.20 8.77 0.94
C THR A 57 -2.44 9.27 -0.49
N GLY A 58 -3.49 8.76 -1.15
CA GLY A 58 -3.87 9.22 -2.48
C GLY A 58 -4.26 10.70 -2.49
N ALA A 59 -5.02 11.16 -1.49
CA ALA A 59 -5.45 12.56 -1.37
C ALA A 59 -4.28 13.52 -1.12
N GLN A 60 -3.32 13.13 -0.28
CA GLN A 60 -2.10 13.88 -0.05
C GLN A 60 -1.26 14.00 -1.33
N LEU A 61 -1.15 12.91 -2.11
CA LEU A 61 -0.44 12.96 -3.39
C LEU A 61 -1.14 13.86 -4.41
N ALA A 62 -2.45 13.69 -4.60
CA ALA A 62 -3.23 14.52 -5.53
C ALA A 62 -3.12 16.01 -5.21
N THR A 63 -3.17 16.36 -3.91
CA THR A 63 -2.93 17.73 -3.43
C THR A 63 -1.53 18.23 -3.82
N LYS A 64 -0.49 17.41 -3.62
CA LYS A 64 0.90 17.77 -3.97
C LYS A 64 1.12 17.93 -5.48
N LEU A 65 0.39 17.16 -6.30
CA LEU A 65 0.45 17.24 -7.76
C LEU A 65 -0.43 18.36 -8.35
N GLY A 66 -1.26 19.03 -7.53
CA GLY A 66 -2.23 20.01 -8.00
C GLY A 66 -3.39 19.39 -8.80
N GLU A 67 -3.59 18.07 -8.68
CA GLU A 67 -4.63 17.34 -9.38
C GLU A 67 -5.89 17.23 -8.51
N ALA A 68 -6.95 17.98 -8.84
CA ALA A 68 -8.18 18.03 -8.03
C ALA A 68 -9.12 16.82 -8.19
N LYS A 69 -8.72 15.77 -8.93
CA LYS A 69 -9.60 14.65 -9.28
C LYS A 69 -9.03 13.32 -8.82
N LEU A 70 -9.31 12.96 -7.57
CA LEU A 70 -9.21 11.58 -7.14
C LEU A 70 -10.34 10.78 -7.82
N THR A 71 -9.97 9.75 -8.57
CA THR A 71 -10.94 8.70 -8.89
C THR A 71 -11.23 7.96 -7.57
N LYS A 72 -12.51 7.73 -7.26
CA LYS A 72 -12.88 6.91 -6.09
C LYS A 72 -12.07 5.62 -6.14
N PRO A 73 -11.32 5.26 -5.09
CA PRO A 73 -10.50 4.07 -5.16
C PRO A 73 -11.40 2.86 -5.36
N ARG A 74 -11.04 2.02 -6.34
CA ARG A 74 -11.74 0.76 -6.57
C ARG A 74 -11.19 -0.26 -5.58
N PHE A 75 -11.62 -0.17 -4.33
CA PHE A 75 -11.36 -1.23 -3.36
C PHE A 75 -12.23 -2.44 -3.72
N LYS A 76 -11.60 -3.57 -4.01
CA LYS A 76 -12.29 -4.86 -4.03
C LYS A 76 -12.09 -5.51 -2.66
N PRO A 77 -13.16 -5.95 -1.98
CA PRO A 77 -13.04 -6.72 -0.74
C PRO A 77 -12.08 -7.90 -0.92
N ALA A 78 -11.25 -8.14 0.08
CA ALA A 78 -10.04 -8.93 0.01
C ALA A 78 -10.25 -10.38 -0.47
N SER A 79 -9.56 -10.76 -1.54
CA SER A 79 -9.32 -12.17 -1.91
C SER A 79 -7.84 -12.52 -2.04
N THR A 80 -6.92 -11.55 -1.95
CA THR A 80 -5.46 -11.69 -2.08
C THR A 80 -4.75 -10.42 -1.57
N SER A 81 -3.44 -10.48 -1.27
CA SER A 81 -2.58 -9.32 -0.96
C SER A 81 -2.69 -8.19 -2.00
N LYS A 82 -2.93 -8.54 -3.27
CA LYS A 82 -3.16 -7.60 -4.38
C LYS A 82 -4.44 -6.75 -4.26
N ASN A 83 -5.34 -7.04 -3.31
CA ASN A 83 -6.55 -6.25 -3.07
C ASN A 83 -6.36 -5.11 -2.05
N ARG A 84 -5.15 -4.92 -1.52
CA ARG A 84 -4.84 -3.86 -0.55
C ARG A 84 -4.00 -2.76 -1.18
N ALA A 85 -4.37 -2.38 -2.39
CA ALA A 85 -3.70 -1.35 -3.13
C ALA A 85 -4.69 -0.27 -3.58
N VAL A 86 -4.27 1.00 -3.49
CA VAL A 86 -4.93 2.10 -4.18
C VAL A 86 -4.08 2.50 -5.36
N ALA A 87 -4.68 2.38 -6.53
CA ALA A 87 -4.13 2.85 -7.79
C ALA A 87 -4.68 4.25 -8.11
N LEU A 88 -3.79 5.20 -8.35
CA LEU A 88 -4.11 6.48 -8.99
C LEU A 88 -3.68 6.42 -10.45
N PRO A 89 -4.45 7.02 -11.38
CA PRO A 89 -4.04 7.14 -12.77
C PRO A 89 -2.71 7.89 -12.88
N ALA A 90 -2.03 7.73 -14.02
CA ALA A 90 -0.86 8.54 -14.31
C ALA A 90 -1.22 10.04 -14.27
N PRO A 91 -0.36 10.89 -13.69
CA PRO A 91 -0.54 12.33 -13.75
C PRO A 91 -0.53 12.85 -15.18
N THR A 92 -1.20 13.98 -15.40
CA THR A 92 -1.30 14.60 -16.73
C THR A 92 0.09 14.89 -17.29
N GLY A 93 0.35 14.44 -18.52
CA GLY A 93 1.66 14.62 -19.19
C GLY A 93 2.63 13.45 -19.00
N LEU A 94 2.34 12.52 -18.08
CA LEU A 94 3.12 11.29 -17.86
C LEU A 94 2.47 10.04 -18.45
N ASP A 95 1.30 10.14 -19.07
CA ASP A 95 0.56 9.02 -19.69
C ASP A 95 1.38 8.24 -20.72
N GLY A 96 2.38 8.88 -21.33
CA GLY A 96 3.33 8.25 -22.26
C GLY A 96 4.34 7.33 -21.57
N LYS A 97 4.66 7.58 -20.29
CA LYS A 97 5.75 6.95 -19.52
C LYS A 97 5.24 6.06 -18.38
N LEU A 98 4.08 6.38 -17.81
CA LEU A 98 3.50 5.76 -16.62
C LEU A 98 2.11 5.19 -16.92
N TYR A 99 1.77 4.05 -16.33
CA TYR A 99 0.41 3.51 -16.34
C TYR A 99 -0.41 4.00 -15.14
N ARG A 100 0.17 3.90 -13.94
CA ARG A 100 -0.47 4.29 -12.68
C ARG A 100 0.56 4.47 -11.56
N ILE A 101 0.12 5.11 -10.48
CA ILE A 101 0.80 5.15 -9.19
C ILE A 101 0.04 4.21 -8.26
N GLU A 102 0.73 3.38 -7.49
CA GLU A 102 0.11 2.39 -6.62
C GLU A 102 0.68 2.45 -5.21
N PHE A 103 -0.20 2.56 -4.22
CA PHE A 103 0.14 2.45 -2.80
C PHE A 103 -0.36 1.11 -2.27
N SER A 104 0.49 0.36 -1.59
CA SER A 104 0.14 -0.98 -1.09
C SER A 104 0.76 -1.27 0.27
N LEU A 105 0.12 -2.15 1.03
CA LEU A 105 0.67 -2.71 2.26
C LEU A 105 1.16 -4.13 2.01
N ASP A 106 2.44 -4.37 2.27
CA ASP A 106 3.03 -5.70 2.18
C ASP A 106 4.05 -5.93 3.30
N ARG A 107 4.50 -7.17 3.47
CA ARG A 107 5.60 -7.48 4.38
C ARG A 107 6.90 -6.86 3.85
N SER A 108 7.78 -6.48 4.78
CA SER A 108 9.14 -6.09 4.44
C SER A 108 9.89 -7.27 3.80
N GLU A 109 10.94 -7.00 3.02
CA GLU A 109 11.79 -8.06 2.44
C GLU A 109 12.40 -8.97 3.50
N ALA A 110 12.67 -8.43 4.69
CA ALA A 110 13.15 -9.20 5.84
C ALA A 110 12.05 -10.01 6.54
N GLY A 111 10.78 -9.80 6.16
CA GLY A 111 9.60 -10.46 6.74
C GLY A 111 9.20 -9.95 8.12
N THR A 112 9.95 -9.02 8.72
CA THR A 112 9.83 -8.66 10.14
C THR A 112 8.71 -7.67 10.45
N ALA A 113 8.19 -6.94 9.45
CA ALA A 113 7.19 -5.90 9.64
C ALA A 113 6.26 -5.79 8.42
N VAL A 114 5.12 -5.13 8.61
CA VAL A 114 4.27 -4.66 7.52
C VAL A 114 4.70 -3.23 7.17
N GLU A 115 4.87 -2.94 5.89
CA GLU A 115 5.29 -1.65 5.37
C GLU A 115 4.29 -1.12 4.34
N LEU A 116 4.11 0.20 4.34
CA LEU A 116 3.42 0.95 3.29
C LEU A 116 4.42 1.29 2.19
N TYR A 117 4.17 0.77 1.00
CA TYR A 117 4.96 1.03 -0.20
C TYR A 117 4.25 2.03 -1.10
N ALA A 118 5.03 2.94 -1.67
CA ALA A 118 4.64 3.75 -2.82
C ALA A 118 5.37 3.19 -4.05
N SER A 119 4.65 2.96 -5.14
CA SER A 119 5.21 2.41 -6.36
C SER A 119 4.69 3.10 -7.61
N LEU A 120 5.54 3.13 -8.64
CA LEU A 120 5.18 3.59 -9.98
C LEU A 120 5.09 2.38 -10.91
N VAL A 121 3.97 2.23 -11.63
CA VAL A 121 3.82 1.20 -12.66
C VAL A 121 4.19 1.82 -14.00
N VAL A 122 5.45 1.67 -14.41
CA VAL A 122 6.04 2.34 -15.59
C VAL A 122 6.02 1.46 -16.84
N LYS A 123 6.04 2.12 -18.00
CA LYS A 123 6.22 1.45 -19.29
C LYS A 123 7.69 1.08 -19.51
N LYS A 124 7.95 0.01 -20.25
CA LYS A 124 9.30 -0.50 -20.54
C LYS A 124 10.28 0.60 -21.00
N GLY A 125 9.89 1.43 -21.96
CA GLY A 125 10.77 2.49 -22.50
C GLY A 125 11.14 3.57 -21.49
N ALA A 126 10.26 3.87 -20.51
CA ALA A 126 10.56 4.80 -19.43
C ALA A 126 11.44 4.16 -18.35
N LEU A 127 11.28 2.85 -18.11
CA LEU A 127 12.13 2.11 -17.19
C LEU A 127 13.60 2.14 -17.60
N ASP A 128 13.90 1.98 -18.88
CA ASP A 128 15.29 1.95 -19.35
C ASP A 128 16.01 3.30 -19.12
N ALA A 129 15.27 4.42 -19.11
CA ALA A 129 15.77 5.72 -18.69
C ALA A 129 15.95 5.81 -17.17
N LEU A 130 14.96 5.34 -16.39
CA LEU A 130 15.01 5.29 -14.92
C LEU A 130 16.13 4.39 -14.37
N ARG A 131 16.48 3.30 -15.06
CA ARG A 131 17.57 2.39 -14.63
C ARG A 131 18.94 3.07 -14.64
N GLN A 132 19.10 4.15 -15.40
CA GLN A 132 20.34 4.93 -15.36
C GLN A 132 20.44 5.79 -14.08
N SER A 133 19.30 6.08 -13.42
CA SER A 133 19.23 6.92 -12.22
C SER A 133 18.87 6.16 -10.93
N LEU A 134 18.16 5.04 -11.03
CA LEU A 134 17.72 4.20 -9.91
C LEU A 134 18.44 2.85 -9.92
N GLY A 135 19.02 2.47 -8.77
CA GLY A 135 19.65 1.15 -8.62
C GLY A 135 18.64 0.00 -8.82
N GLU A 136 19.11 -1.12 -9.38
CA GLU A 136 18.27 -2.27 -9.80
C GLU A 136 17.43 -2.91 -8.68
N ARG A 137 17.71 -2.61 -7.41
CA ARG A 137 17.07 -3.24 -6.24
C ARG A 137 15.60 -2.88 -6.05
N ASN A 138 15.07 -1.90 -6.79
CA ASN A 138 13.72 -1.38 -6.57
C ASN A 138 12.75 -1.67 -7.73
N VAL A 139 13.07 -2.63 -8.62
CA VAL A 139 12.26 -2.89 -9.83
C VAL A 139 11.72 -4.32 -9.83
N GLU A 140 10.39 -4.45 -9.82
CA GLU A 140 9.69 -5.73 -10.05
C GLU A 140 8.99 -5.71 -11.41
N HIS A 141 9.01 -6.84 -12.14
CA HIS A 141 8.26 -6.98 -13.39
C HIS A 141 6.96 -7.75 -13.16
N SER A 142 5.84 -7.16 -13.57
CA SER A 142 4.52 -7.80 -13.51
C SER A 142 3.83 -7.75 -14.88
N VAL A 143 2.68 -8.43 -15.00
CA VAL A 143 1.85 -8.41 -16.22
C VAL A 143 1.38 -7.00 -16.58
N ASP A 144 1.22 -6.13 -15.58
CA ASP A 144 0.71 -4.77 -15.74
C ASP A 144 1.80 -3.75 -16.10
N GLY A 145 3.08 -4.12 -16.02
CA GLY A 145 4.22 -3.25 -16.29
C GLY A 145 5.38 -3.48 -15.32
N TYR A 146 6.25 -2.49 -15.21
CA TYR A 146 7.38 -2.54 -14.28
C TYR A 146 7.06 -1.67 -13.07
N TYR A 147 7.13 -2.26 -11.89
CA TYR A 147 6.92 -1.59 -10.63
C TYR A 147 8.25 -1.02 -10.15
N VAL A 148 8.28 0.27 -9.88
CA VAL A 148 9.42 0.95 -9.26
C VAL A 148 9.02 1.35 -7.85
N TYR A 149 9.65 0.78 -6.85
CA TYR A 149 9.28 0.98 -5.44
C TYR A 149 10.10 2.09 -4.77
N ALA A 150 9.43 2.86 -3.93
CA ALA A 150 10.08 3.60 -2.86
C ALA A 150 10.43 2.64 -1.72
N LYS A 151 11.33 3.09 -0.83
CA LYS A 151 11.57 2.40 0.43
C LYS A 151 10.28 2.33 1.24
N GLY A 152 9.89 1.13 1.67
CA GLY A 152 8.71 0.92 2.50
C GLY A 152 8.76 1.68 3.83
N LEU A 153 7.59 2.15 4.27
CA LEU A 153 7.41 2.83 5.55
C LEU A 153 6.76 1.86 6.55
N PRO A 154 7.46 1.50 7.64
CA PRO A 154 6.92 0.51 8.58
C PRO A 154 5.71 1.06 9.33
N LEU A 155 4.71 0.20 9.51
CA LEU A 155 3.59 0.45 10.40
C LEU A 155 4.09 0.22 11.82
N VAL A 156 4.25 1.30 12.59
CA VAL A 156 4.70 1.24 13.98
C VAL A 156 3.63 1.74 14.94
N VAL A 157 3.66 1.22 16.17
CA VAL A 157 2.74 1.60 17.27
C VAL A 157 2.70 3.12 17.43
N GLY A 158 1.50 3.68 17.54
CA GLY A 158 1.30 5.12 17.74
C GLY A 158 1.59 6.01 16.52
N THR A 159 1.71 5.43 15.31
CA THR A 159 1.83 6.23 14.09
C THR A 159 0.49 6.85 13.71
N GLU A 160 0.46 8.16 13.53
CA GLU A 160 -0.69 8.87 12.99
C GLU A 160 -0.88 8.55 11.49
N VAL A 161 -2.10 8.15 11.11
CA VAL A 161 -2.46 7.79 9.72
C VAL A 161 -2.09 8.93 8.74
N SER A 162 -2.39 10.17 9.12
CA SER A 162 -2.13 11.36 8.31
C SER A 162 -0.64 11.61 8.07
N GLU A 163 0.20 11.37 9.08
CA GLU A 163 1.65 11.52 8.96
C GLU A 163 2.24 10.46 8.02
N LEU A 164 1.84 9.20 8.21
CA LEU A 164 2.30 8.09 7.37
C LEU A 164 1.88 8.29 5.91
N ALA A 165 0.63 8.70 5.69
CA ALA A 165 0.10 9.05 4.38
C ALA A 165 0.88 10.19 3.70
N ALA A 166 1.16 11.28 4.44
CA ALA A 166 1.93 12.41 3.91
C ALA A 166 3.35 12.03 3.51
N ARG A 167 4.03 11.19 4.32
CA ARG A 167 5.38 10.68 4.03
C ARG A 167 5.39 9.76 2.80
N SER A 168 4.42 8.86 2.69
CA SER A 168 4.28 7.97 1.53
C SER A 168 4.01 8.75 0.25
N ALA A 169 3.10 9.73 0.29
CA ALA A 169 2.85 10.64 -0.82
C ALA A 169 4.13 11.41 -1.24
N GLN A 170 4.96 11.84 -0.29
CA GLN A 170 6.23 12.51 -0.59
C GLN A 170 7.23 11.58 -1.29
N GLN A 171 7.29 10.30 -0.92
CA GLN A 171 8.12 9.31 -1.62
C GLN A 171 7.65 9.08 -3.05
N ALA A 172 6.34 9.04 -3.30
CA ALA A 172 5.80 8.94 -4.65
C ALA A 172 6.19 10.14 -5.52
N VAL A 173 6.14 11.37 -4.98
CA VAL A 173 6.61 12.57 -5.68
C VAL A 173 8.10 12.48 -6.04
N ALA A 174 8.94 12.02 -5.09
CA ALA A 174 10.37 11.86 -5.35
C ALA A 174 10.65 10.84 -6.45
N LEU A 175 9.90 9.73 -6.50
CA LEU A 175 9.98 8.76 -7.60
C LEU A 175 9.58 9.38 -8.94
N LEU A 176 8.47 10.16 -8.96
CA LEU A 176 7.99 10.81 -10.18
C LEU A 176 9.01 11.80 -10.75
N SER A 177 9.68 12.59 -9.90
CA SER A 177 10.73 13.51 -10.37
C SER A 177 11.88 12.81 -11.08
N GLY A 178 12.17 11.54 -10.72
CA GLY A 178 13.16 10.72 -11.43
C GLY A 178 12.72 10.24 -12.82
N VAL A 179 11.41 10.24 -13.11
CA VAL A 179 10.81 9.87 -14.41
C VAL A 179 10.79 11.06 -15.38
N ASP A 180 10.78 12.27 -14.83
CA ASP A 180 10.78 13.54 -15.57
C ASP A 180 12.17 14.02 -16.00
N ALA A 181 13.22 13.61 -15.28
CA ALA A 181 14.62 13.89 -15.61
C ALA A 181 15.08 13.21 -16.91
#